data_AF-A0A2N1E006-F1
#
_entry.id   AF-A0A2N1E006-F1
#
_cell.length_a   1.000
_cell.length_b   1.000
_cell.length_c   1.000
_cell.angle_alpha   90.00
_cell.angle_beta   90.00
_cell.angle_gamma   90.00
#
_symmetry.space_group_name_H-M   'P 1'
#
loop_
_entity.id
_entity.type
_entity.pdbx_description
1 polymer ?
#
loop_
_entity_poly.entity_id
_entity_poly.type
_entity_poly.pdbx_seq_one_letter_code
_entity_poly.pdbx_strand_id
1 'polypeptide(L)' 'MKSLLINLCAFLLKSSKITVDGIVVTKILDIRVQPGGLSDSSKIIEYGKQWNITVIIKEFGS' A
#
# COMPACT_ATOMS: atom_id res chain seq x y z
N MET A 1 -5.04 1.98 -17.87
CA MET A 1 -5.59 2.30 -16.53
C MET A 1 -4.82 1.66 -15.36
N LYS A 2 -4.26 0.43 -15.46
CA LYS A 2 -3.49 -0.23 -14.37
C LYS A 2 -2.31 0.60 -13.79
N SER A 3 -1.63 1.39 -14.61
CA SER A 3 -0.50 2.24 -14.18
C SER A 3 -0.92 3.45 -13.31
N LEU A 4 -2.16 3.94 -13.45
CA LEU A 4 -2.62 5.13 -12.72
C LEU A 4 -2.84 4.82 -11.24
N LEU A 5 -3.38 3.64 -10.93
CA LEU A 5 -3.63 3.21 -9.54
C LEU A 5 -2.32 3.02 -8.77
N ILE A 6 -1.32 2.40 -9.42
CA ILE A 6 0.02 2.19 -8.84
C ILE A 6 0.70 3.53 -8.58
N ASN A 7 0.65 4.47 -9.54
CA ASN A 7 1.26 5.80 -9.38
C ASN A 7 0.57 6.65 -8.31
N LEU A 8 -0.75 6.57 -8.18
CA LEU A 8 -1.49 7.29 -7.14
C LEU A 8 -1.16 6.74 -5.74
N CYS A 9 -1.11 5.41 -5.58
CA CYS A 9 -0.71 4.78 -4.32
C CYS A 9 0.75 5.13 -3.97
N ALA A 10 1.65 5.05 -4.94
CA ALA A 10 3.05 5.41 -4.78
C ALA A 10 3.22 6.86 -4.29
N PHE A 11 2.46 7.80 -4.85
CA PHE A 11 2.46 9.20 -4.43
C PHE A 11 2.00 9.38 -2.97
N LEU A 12 0.90 8.71 -2.57
CA LEU A 12 0.39 8.77 -1.20
C LEU A 12 1.35 8.15 -0.17
N LEU A 13 2.05 7.09 -0.54
CA LEU A 13 3.03 6.39 0.31
C LEU A 13 4.31 7.18 0.53
N LYS A 14 4.65 8.09 -0.38
CA LYS A 14 5.90 8.86 -0.34
C LYS A 14 5.94 9.93 0.77
N SER A 15 4.80 10.26 1.37
CA SER A 15 4.73 11.34 2.35
C SER A 15 5.36 10.97 3.69
N SER A 16 5.90 11.98 4.35
CA SER A 16 6.82 12.03 5.50
C SER A 16 6.35 11.31 6.77
N LYS A 17 7.29 11.08 7.71
CA LYS A 17 7.06 10.53 9.06
C LYS A 17 5.81 11.15 9.68
N ILE A 18 4.85 10.31 10.05
CA ILE A 18 3.64 10.74 10.78
C ILE A 18 3.94 10.53 12.27
N THR A 19 3.57 11.52 13.08
CA THR A 19 3.64 11.42 14.54
C THR A 19 2.25 11.59 15.13
N VAL A 20 1.99 10.89 16.23
CA VAL A 20 0.82 11.08 17.10
C VAL A 20 1.39 11.34 18.49
N ASP A 21 1.08 12.49 19.07
CA ASP A 21 1.62 12.93 20.37
C ASP A 21 3.15 12.86 20.46
N GLY A 22 3.83 13.19 19.36
CA GLY A 22 5.30 13.16 19.28
C GLY A 22 5.91 11.77 19.05
N ILE A 23 5.11 10.71 19.05
CA ILE A 23 5.55 9.33 18.80
C ILE A 23 5.41 9.02 17.31
N VAL A 24 6.48 8.53 16.67
CA VAL A 24 6.42 8.08 15.27
C VAL A 24 5.52 6.87 15.17
N VAL A 25 4.52 6.93 14.29
CA VAL A 25 3.59 5.82 14.06
C VAL A 25 4.02 4.98 12.86
N THR A 26 3.79 3.67 12.96
CA THR A 26 3.97 2.75 11.83
C THR A 26 2.84 2.93 10.83
N LYS A 27 3.19 3.10 9.55
CA LYS A 27 2.22 3.19 8.46
C LYS A 27 1.86 1.80 7.95
N ILE A 28 0.57 1.56 7.78
CA ILE A 28 0.04 0.34 7.16
C ILE A 28 -0.87 0.76 6.01
N LEU A 29 -0.65 0.17 4.84
CA LEU A 29 -1.51 0.29 3.67
C LEU A 29 -2.36 -0.97 3.54
N ASP A 30 -3.67 -0.86 3.78
CA ASP A 30 -4.64 -1.94 3.55
C ASP A 30 -5.28 -1.74 2.18
N ILE A 31 -5.07 -2.67 1.26
CA ILE A 31 -5.65 -2.67 -0.08
C ILE A 31 -6.63 -3.82 -0.18
N ARG A 32 -7.81 -3.50 -0.71
CA ARG A 32 -8.86 -4.45 -1.01
C ARG A 32 -8.96 -4.67 -2.51
N VAL A 33 -8.88 -5.92 -2.94
CA VAL A 33 -8.91 -6.31 -4.35
C VAL A 33 -10.06 -7.27 -4.64
N GLN A 34 -10.52 -7.25 -5.88
CA GLN A 34 -11.48 -8.21 -6.43
C GLN A 34 -10.79 -9.56 -6.71
N PRO A 35 -11.53 -10.67 -6.90
CA PRO A 35 -10.96 -11.97 -7.26
C PRO A 35 -10.04 -11.91 -8.49
N GLY A 36 -8.86 -12.54 -8.40
CA GLY A 36 -7.78 -12.45 -9.38
C GLY A 36 -6.88 -11.21 -9.23
N GLY A 37 -7.16 -10.30 -8.29
CA GLY A 37 -6.44 -9.03 -8.12
C GLY A 37 -5.16 -9.13 -7.29
N LEU A 38 -4.98 -10.23 -6.55
CA LEU A 38 -3.82 -10.44 -5.68
C LEU A 38 -2.49 -10.50 -6.47
N SER A 39 -2.47 -11.21 -7.60
CA SER A 39 -1.26 -11.36 -8.43
C SER A 39 -0.80 -10.03 -9.02
N ASP A 40 -1.74 -9.22 -9.49
CA ASP A 40 -1.50 -7.90 -10.08
C ASP A 40 -0.98 -6.89 -9.03
N SER A 41 -1.32 -7.09 -7.76
CA SER A 41 -1.01 -6.17 -6.68
C SER A 41 0.29 -6.51 -5.92
N SER A 42 0.93 -7.63 -6.25
CA SER A 42 2.23 -8.05 -5.69
C SER A 42 3.31 -6.96 -5.75
N LYS A 43 3.37 -6.20 -6.85
CA LYS A 43 4.30 -5.07 -7.04
C LYS A 43 4.09 -3.93 -6.04
N ILE A 44 2.89 -3.78 -5.49
CA ILE A 44 2.60 -2.77 -4.47
C ILE A 44 3.23 -3.16 -3.14
N ILE A 45 3.31 -4.46 -2.84
CA ILE A 45 3.99 -4.99 -1.64
C ILE A 45 5.49 -4.67 -1.71
N GLU A 46 6.12 -4.93 -2.86
CA GLU A 46 7.54 -4.62 -3.09
C GLU A 46 7.82 -3.12 -2.98
N TYR A 47 6.95 -2.29 -3.57
CA TYR A 47 7.06 -0.84 -3.44
C TYR A 47 6.95 -0.40 -1.97
N GLY A 48 5.97 -0.90 -1.21
CA GLY A 48 5.81 -0.57 0.21
C GLY A 48 7.04 -0.89 1.05
N LYS A 49 7.69 -2.03 0.80
CA LYS A 49 8.94 -2.43 1.49
C LYS A 49 10.07 -1.41 1.29
N GLN A 50 10.23 -0.87 0.07
CA GLN A 50 11.26 0.15 -0.22
C GLN A 50 11.08 1.43 0.62
N TRP A 51 9.86 1.72 1.06
CA TRP A 51 9.51 2.91 1.83
C TRP A 51 9.25 2.60 3.32
N ASN A 52 9.57 1.39 3.78
CA ASN A 52 9.30 0.94 5.15
C ASN A 52 7.80 1.03 5.53
N ILE A 53 6.92 0.68 4.59
CA ILE A 53 5.47 0.66 4.79
C ILE A 53 4.98 -0.77 4.70
N THR A 54 4.23 -1.20 5.71
CA THR A 54 3.61 -2.51 5.68
C THR A 54 2.41 -2.47 4.74
N VAL A 55 2.41 -3.30 3.71
CA VAL A 55 1.28 -3.42 2.77
C VAL A 55 0.55 -4.71 3.06
N ILE A 56 -0.76 -4.61 3.28
CA ILE A 56 -1.66 -5.72 3.50
C ILE A 56 -2.63 -5.74 2.32
N ILE A 57 -2.67 -6.85 1.59
CA ILE A 57 -3.60 -7.03 0.46
C ILE A 57 -4.60 -8.10 0.84
N LYS A 58 -5.88 -7.78 0.73
CA LYS A 58 -6.98 -8.71 1.01
C LYS A 58 -7.88 -8.78 -0.21
N GLU A 59 -8.10 -9.99 -0.67
CA GLU A 59 -9.03 -10.28 -1.76
C GLU A 59 -10.42 -10.50 -1.18
N PHE A 60 -11.44 -9.93 -1.84
CA PHE A 60 -12.85 -10.12 -1.47
C PHE A 60 -13.51 -11.13 -2.40
N GLY A 61 -14.36 -11.99 -1.84
CA GLY A 61 -15.24 -12.87 -2.64
C GLY A 61 -14.66 -14.23 -3.00
N SER A 62 -13.68 -14.72 -2.23
CA SER A 62 -13.23 -16.12 -2.25
C SER A 62 -14.26 -17.08 -1.66
#